data_AF-A0A510DSN6-F1
#
_entry.id   AF-A0A510DSN6-F1
#
_cell.length_a   1.000
_cell.length_b   1.000
_cell.length_c   1.000
_cell.angle_alpha   90.00
_cell.angle_beta   90.00
_cell.angle_gamma   90.00
#
_symmetry.space_group_name_H-M   'P 1'
#
loop_
_entity.id
_entity.type
_entity.pdbx_description
1 polymer ?
#
loop_
_entity_poly.entity_id
_entity_poly.type
_entity_poly.pdbx_seq_one_letter_code
_entity_poly.pdbx_strand_id
1 'polypeptide(L)'
;MDNLHDKFQALQERGFSSTCEDMRKCLRRDRRLTFKGEIDVYFEILLGEEFFEEVLHESYTQIRDSILTKELGDDLWLFYAVLPYEIRFYYENGFMWSRKIYEMLRSDPSLMELLKKEHSIDNVIDQIVKRVIDREENIRLLETNDMKVQYEFLRALCGVALILSSLDCPKKLNL
;
A
#
# COMPACT_ATOMS: atom_id res chain seq x y z
N MET A 1 -19.05 -1.53 11.23
CA MET A 1 -18.16 -1.36 12.40
C MET A 1 -18.79 -0.30 13.26
N ASP A 2 -19.22 -0.64 14.47
CA ASP A 2 -19.81 0.35 15.38
C ASP A 2 -18.76 1.41 15.71
N ASN A 3 -19.13 2.68 15.57
CA ASN A 3 -18.19 3.76 15.78
C ASN A 3 -17.85 3.84 17.30
N LEU A 4 -16.73 4.46 17.65
CA LEU A 4 -16.28 4.57 19.05
C LEU A 4 -17.27 5.34 19.94
N HIS A 5 -18.04 6.25 19.36
CA HIS A 5 -19.08 7.03 20.03
C HIS A 5 -20.27 6.14 20.44
N ASP A 6 -20.72 5.22 19.58
CA ASP A 6 -21.81 4.28 19.86
C ASP A 6 -21.47 3.36 21.04
N LYS A 7 -20.22 2.87 21.08
CA LYS A 7 -19.73 2.04 22.20
C LYS A 7 -19.63 2.83 23.51
N PHE A 8 -19.27 4.11 23.43
CA PHE A 8 -19.18 4.97 24.61
C PHE A 8 -20.57 5.30 25.17
N GLN A 9 -21.55 5.57 24.30
CA GLN A 9 -22.94 5.77 24.68
C GLN A 9 -23.52 4.53 25.36
N ALA A 10 -23.25 3.35 24.82
CA ALA A 10 -23.64 2.08 25.43
C ALA A 10 -23.01 1.83 26.82
N LEU A 11 -21.81 2.36 27.09
CA LEU A 11 -21.18 2.30 28.42
C LEU A 11 -21.84 3.27 29.40
N GLN A 12 -22.21 4.48 28.97
CA GLN A 12 -22.96 5.43 29.79
C GLN A 12 -24.34 4.88 30.17
N GLU A 13 -25.05 4.27 29.22
CA GLU A 13 -26.34 3.59 29.48
C GLU A 13 -26.23 2.43 30.49
N ARG A 14 -25.04 1.82 30.59
CA ARG A 14 -24.72 0.78 31.58
C ARG A 14 -24.24 1.33 32.93
N GLY A 15 -24.37 2.64 33.17
CA GLY A 15 -24.06 3.28 34.45
C GLY A 15 -22.61 3.70 34.62
N PHE A 16 -21.80 3.70 33.57
CA PHE A 16 -20.47 4.32 33.60
C PHE A 16 -20.61 5.84 33.70
N SER A 17 -20.15 6.45 34.79
CA SER A 17 -20.14 7.90 34.95
C SER A 17 -18.77 8.48 34.57
N SER A 18 -18.78 9.50 33.70
CA SER A 18 -17.60 10.26 33.31
C SER A 18 -17.99 11.72 33.15
N THR A 19 -17.09 12.63 33.53
CA THR A 19 -17.25 14.09 33.30
C THR A 19 -16.89 14.48 31.86
N CYS A 20 -16.61 13.50 31.01
CA CYS A 20 -16.22 13.71 29.62
C CYS A 20 -17.45 13.74 28.70
N GLU A 21 -17.80 14.93 28.20
CA GLU A 21 -18.90 15.12 27.23
C GLU A 21 -18.50 14.68 25.80
N ASP A 22 -17.21 14.74 25.47
CA ASP A 22 -16.66 14.34 24.16
C ASP A 22 -15.41 13.48 24.37
N MET A 23 -15.59 12.16 24.25
CA MET A 23 -14.56 11.15 24.45
C MET A 23 -13.30 11.43 23.61
N ARG A 24 -13.47 11.92 22.38
CA ARG A 24 -12.34 12.19 21.47
C ARG A 24 -11.52 13.36 22.00
N LYS A 25 -12.17 14.44 22.45
CA LYS A 25 -11.50 15.60 23.06
C LYS A 25 -10.83 15.28 24.38
N CYS A 26 -11.45 14.49 25.25
CA CYS A 26 -10.85 14.12 26.53
C CYS A 26 -9.63 13.23 26.33
N LEU A 27 -9.73 12.20 25.49
CA LEU A 27 -8.59 11.35 25.17
C LEU A 27 -7.43 12.15 24.56
N ARG A 28 -7.73 13.13 23.70
CA ARG A 28 -6.73 14.04 23.13
C ARG A 28 -6.06 14.90 24.21
N ARG A 29 -6.84 15.43 25.16
CA ARG A 29 -6.33 16.20 26.31
C ARG A 29 -5.43 15.36 27.22
N ASP A 30 -5.81 14.12 27.49
CA ASP A 30 -5.04 13.21 28.36
C ASP A 30 -3.74 12.75 27.69
N ARG A 31 -3.65 12.84 26.35
CA ARG A 31 -2.45 12.56 25.55
C ARG A 31 -1.53 13.77 25.35
N ARG A 32 -1.81 14.91 26.00
CA ARG A 32 -0.99 16.13 25.89
C ARG A 32 -0.18 16.37 27.16
N LEU A 33 1.14 16.35 27.04
CA LEU A 33 2.08 16.79 28.06
C LEU A 33 2.45 18.25 27.81
N THR A 34 2.28 19.13 28.79
CA THR A 34 2.61 20.56 28.66
C THR A 34 3.68 20.94 29.65
N PHE A 35 4.75 21.56 29.15
CA PHE A 35 5.85 22.13 29.92
C PHE A 35 5.74 23.65 29.82
N LYS A 36 5.49 24.31 30.96
CA LYS A 36 5.32 25.77 31.02
C LYS A 36 6.63 26.48 31.36
N GLY A 37 6.91 27.58 30.67
CA GLY A 37 8.13 28.38 30.83
C GLY A 37 7.97 29.77 30.20
N GLU A 38 9.07 30.41 29.80
CA GLU A 38 9.01 31.62 28.94
C GLU A 38 8.41 31.31 27.56
N ILE A 39 8.54 30.06 27.13
CA ILE A 39 7.85 29.47 25.99
C ILE A 39 7.16 28.20 26.49
N ASP A 40 5.86 28.09 26.23
CA ASP A 40 5.10 26.89 26.52
C ASP A 40 5.35 25.85 25.43
N VAL A 41 5.83 24.67 25.83
CA VAL A 41 6.06 23.52 24.94
C VAL A 41 5.05 22.44 25.28
N TYR A 42 4.39 21.88 24.28
CA TYR A 42 3.52 20.73 24.48
C TYR A 42 3.90 19.57 23.55
N PHE A 43 3.83 18.37 24.08
CA PHE A 43 3.94 17.12 23.35
C PHE A 43 2.57 16.46 23.33
N GLU A 44 2.11 16.09 22.14
CA GLU A 44 0.77 15.53 21.96
C GLU A 44 0.87 14.27 21.12
N ILE A 45 0.30 13.17 21.63
CA ILE A 45 0.19 11.93 20.86
C ILE A 45 -1.09 11.99 20.03
N LEU A 46 -0.93 12.18 18.72
CA LEU A 46 -2.01 12.17 17.74
C LEU A 46 -2.22 10.76 17.20
N LEU A 47 -3.48 10.30 17.13
CA LEU A 47 -3.81 8.96 16.67
C LEU A 47 -4.48 8.96 15.29
N GLY A 48 -3.91 8.19 14.35
CA GLY A 48 -4.51 7.94 13.04
C GLY A 48 -4.94 9.23 12.35
N GLU A 49 -6.24 9.38 12.11
CA GLU A 49 -6.89 10.56 11.52
C GLU A 49 -6.46 11.90 12.16
N GLU A 50 -6.26 11.95 13.48
CA GLU A 50 -5.88 13.19 14.19
C GLU A 50 -4.50 13.71 13.77
N PHE A 51 -3.59 12.81 13.40
CA PHE A 51 -2.26 13.19 12.94
C PHE A 51 -2.34 13.89 11.58
N PHE A 52 -3.10 13.30 10.65
CA PHE A 52 -3.24 13.85 9.30
C PHE A 52 -3.99 15.18 9.32
N GLU A 53 -5.06 15.27 10.10
CA GLU A 53 -5.81 16.52 10.27
C GLU A 53 -4.93 17.65 10.83
N GLU A 54 -4.04 17.37 11.79
CA GLU A 54 -3.18 18.39 12.39
C GLU A 54 -2.01 18.78 11.48
N VAL A 55 -1.36 17.81 10.83
CA VAL A 55 -0.12 18.04 10.05
C VAL A 55 -0.42 18.50 8.62
N LEU A 56 -1.47 17.95 8.01
CA LEU A 56 -1.77 18.13 6.59
C LEU A 56 -3.09 18.91 6.37
N HIS A 57 -3.82 19.24 7.43
CA HIS A 57 -5.14 19.89 7.36
C HIS A 57 -6.19 19.12 6.55
N GLU A 58 -5.98 17.82 6.37
CA GLU A 58 -6.86 16.90 5.67
C GLU A 58 -6.95 15.59 6.45
N SER A 59 -8.11 14.94 6.44
CA SER A 59 -8.25 13.64 7.09
C SER A 59 -7.55 12.55 6.28
N TYR A 60 -7.03 11.52 6.94
CA TYR A 60 -6.47 10.35 6.24
C TYR A 60 -7.50 9.73 5.30
N THR A 61 -8.76 9.68 5.73
CA THR A 61 -9.86 9.22 4.88
C THR A 61 -9.99 10.07 3.61
N GLN A 62 -9.91 11.40 3.70
CA GLN A 62 -9.96 12.29 2.55
C GLN A 62 -8.74 12.16 1.65
N ILE A 63 -7.55 12.07 2.23
CA ILE A 63 -6.28 11.86 1.50
C ILE A 63 -6.34 10.52 0.78
N ARG A 64 -6.70 9.45 1.49
CA ARG A 64 -6.90 8.10 0.94
C ARG A 64 -7.91 8.13 -0.19
N ASP A 65 -9.08 8.72 0.02
CA ASP A 65 -10.13 8.73 -0.99
C ASP A 65 -9.74 9.59 -2.19
N SER A 66 -9.07 10.73 -1.99
CA SER A 66 -8.51 11.56 -3.08
C SER A 66 -7.45 10.80 -3.88
N ILE A 67 -6.53 10.14 -3.20
CA ILE A 67 -5.49 9.29 -3.79
C ILE A 67 -6.13 8.15 -4.59
N LEU A 68 -7.04 7.39 -3.99
CA LEU A 68 -7.66 6.20 -4.58
C LEU A 68 -8.64 6.54 -5.71
N THR A 69 -9.28 7.72 -5.69
CA THR A 69 -10.35 8.06 -6.65
C THR A 69 -9.95 9.11 -7.68
N LYS A 70 -8.95 9.95 -7.42
CA LYS A 70 -8.58 11.08 -8.30
C LYS A 70 -7.16 11.04 -8.84
N GLU A 71 -6.20 10.52 -8.07
CA GLU A 71 -4.78 10.68 -8.43
C GLU A 71 -4.05 9.40 -8.85
N LEU A 72 -4.41 8.22 -8.31
CA LEU A 72 -3.49 7.06 -8.37
C LEU A 72 -4.04 5.77 -9.03
N GLY A 73 -5.30 5.73 -9.49
CA GLY A 73 -5.82 4.70 -10.43
C GLY A 73 -5.75 3.22 -9.99
N ASP A 74 -6.18 2.32 -10.88
CA ASP A 74 -6.16 0.85 -10.71
C ASP A 74 -4.75 0.29 -10.40
N ASP A 75 -3.72 1.00 -10.87
CA ASP A 75 -2.31 0.65 -10.71
C ASP A 75 -1.89 0.63 -9.22
N LEU A 76 -2.29 1.63 -8.42
CA LEU A 76 -1.93 1.68 -7.00
C LEU A 76 -2.56 0.55 -6.19
N TRP A 77 -3.81 0.20 -6.52
CA TRP A 77 -4.49 -0.96 -5.95
C TRP A 77 -3.75 -2.26 -6.27
N LEU A 78 -3.23 -2.39 -7.51
CA LEU A 78 -2.41 -3.51 -7.90
C LEU A 78 -1.13 -3.60 -7.06
N PHE A 79 -0.43 -2.47 -6.85
CA PHE A 79 0.75 -2.43 -5.96
C PHE A 79 0.39 -2.85 -4.53
N TYR A 80 -0.67 -2.30 -3.94
CA TYR A 80 -1.06 -2.63 -2.56
C TYR A 80 -1.54 -4.08 -2.39
N ALA A 81 -2.22 -4.65 -3.39
CA ALA A 81 -2.67 -6.03 -3.34
C ALA A 81 -1.51 -7.03 -3.39
N VAL A 82 -0.42 -6.68 -4.07
CA VAL A 82 0.75 -7.55 -4.26
C VAL A 82 1.80 -7.35 -3.16
N LEU A 83 1.91 -6.15 -2.59
CA LEU A 83 2.96 -5.76 -1.64
C LEU A 83 3.11 -6.69 -0.42
N PRO A 84 2.03 -7.14 0.28
CA PRO A 84 2.18 -8.03 1.43
C PRO A 84 2.90 -9.34 1.08
N TYR A 85 2.60 -9.92 -0.08
CA TYR A 85 3.23 -11.15 -0.55
C TYR A 85 4.67 -10.90 -1.00
N GLU A 86 4.95 -9.77 -1.64
CA GLU A 86 6.31 -9.39 -2.02
C GLU A 86 7.23 -9.18 -0.81
N ILE A 87 6.72 -8.54 0.25
CA ILE A 87 7.45 -8.40 1.51
C ILE A 87 7.73 -9.77 2.12
N ARG A 88 6.72 -10.66 2.16
CA ARG A 88 6.92 -12.04 2.63
C ARG A 88 8.02 -12.75 1.83
N PHE A 89 7.96 -12.71 0.49
CA PHE A 89 8.99 -13.31 -0.36
C PHE A 89 10.37 -12.74 -0.10
N TYR A 90 10.47 -11.44 0.10
CA TYR A 90 11.74 -10.80 0.42
C TYR A 90 12.33 -11.34 1.71
N TYR A 91 11.52 -11.52 2.76
CA TYR A 91 11.96 -12.11 4.01
C TYR A 91 12.33 -13.60 3.89
N GLU A 92 11.56 -14.38 3.12
CA GLU A 92 11.76 -15.83 3.00
C GLU A 92 12.90 -16.21 2.04
N ASN A 93 13.06 -15.45 0.95
CA ASN A 93 13.90 -15.82 -0.20
C ASN A 93 14.94 -14.75 -0.56
N GLY A 94 14.90 -13.57 0.08
CA GLY A 94 15.87 -12.50 -0.17
C GLY A 94 15.60 -11.65 -1.41
N PHE A 95 14.47 -11.84 -2.09
CA PHE A 95 14.11 -11.07 -3.29
C PHE A 95 12.60 -10.84 -3.41
N MET A 96 12.23 -9.85 -4.22
CA MET A 96 10.86 -9.50 -4.61
C MET A 96 10.63 -9.95 -6.06
N TRP A 97 9.49 -10.58 -6.37
CA TRP A 97 9.21 -11.06 -7.73
C TRP A 97 9.05 -9.91 -8.71
N SER A 98 8.37 -8.84 -8.32
CA SER A 98 8.22 -7.62 -9.13
C SER A 98 9.56 -7.06 -9.57
N ARG A 99 10.56 -7.03 -8.67
CA ARG A 99 11.94 -6.61 -8.98
C ARG A 99 12.63 -7.60 -9.91
N LYS A 100 12.54 -8.91 -9.66
CA LYS A 100 13.14 -9.93 -10.51
C LYS A 100 12.59 -9.88 -11.94
N ILE A 101 11.27 -9.71 -12.08
CA ILE A 101 10.60 -9.56 -13.38
C ILE A 101 11.01 -8.23 -14.04
N TYR A 102 11.07 -7.14 -13.28
CA TYR A 102 11.57 -5.85 -13.80
C TYR A 102 13.00 -5.95 -14.36
N GLU A 103 13.92 -6.60 -13.63
CA GLU A 103 15.29 -6.80 -14.08
C GLU A 103 15.34 -7.69 -15.33
N MET A 104 14.46 -8.71 -15.40
CA MET A 104 14.27 -9.52 -16.61
C MET A 104 13.86 -8.66 -17.80
N LEU A 105 12.86 -7.77 -17.64
CA LEU A 105 12.39 -6.86 -18.71
C LEU A 105 13.51 -5.97 -19.22
N ARG A 106 14.33 -5.40 -18.33
CA ARG A 106 15.46 -4.53 -18.73
C ARG A 106 16.58 -5.29 -19.43
N SER A 107 16.81 -6.55 -19.03
CA SER A 107 17.88 -7.38 -19.57
C SER A 107 17.53 -8.05 -20.90
N ASP A 108 16.25 -8.08 -21.29
CA ASP A 108 15.76 -8.76 -22.49
C ASP A 108 15.33 -7.76 -23.58
N PRO A 109 16.20 -7.49 -24.58
CA PRO A 109 15.88 -6.54 -25.65
C PRO A 109 14.66 -6.96 -26.48
N SER A 110 14.38 -8.27 -26.56
CA SER A 110 13.25 -8.78 -27.34
C SER A 110 11.91 -8.43 -26.71
N LEU A 111 11.84 -8.43 -25.37
CA LEU A 111 10.65 -7.97 -24.64
C LEU A 111 10.49 -6.46 -24.78
N MET A 112 11.58 -5.70 -24.70
CA MET A 112 11.54 -4.25 -24.88
C MET A 112 11.10 -3.83 -26.29
N GLU A 113 11.45 -4.58 -27.33
CA GLU A 113 10.91 -4.37 -28.67
C GLU A 113 9.42 -4.72 -28.76
N LEU A 114 8.98 -5.74 -28.03
CA LEU A 114 7.60 -6.17 -28.00
C LEU A 114 6.69 -5.09 -27.39
N LEU A 115 7.16 -4.44 -26.33
CA LEU A 115 6.51 -3.26 -25.71
C LEU A 115 6.29 -2.11 -26.70
N LYS A 116 7.13 -1.99 -27.74
CA LYS A 116 7.02 -0.93 -28.74
C LYS A 116 6.06 -1.28 -29.89
N LYS A 117 5.77 -2.57 -30.09
CA LYS A 117 5.00 -3.08 -31.24
C LYS A 117 3.56 -3.48 -30.87
N GLU A 118 3.35 -3.95 -29.64
CA GLU A 118 2.04 -4.39 -29.17
C GLU A 118 1.23 -3.20 -28.62
N HIS A 119 -0.06 -3.13 -28.98
CA HIS A 119 -0.95 -2.04 -28.55
C HIS A 119 -1.88 -2.45 -27.40
N SER A 120 -1.98 -3.75 -27.09
CA SER A 120 -2.74 -4.26 -25.95
C SER A 120 -1.84 -4.54 -24.75
N ILE A 121 -2.11 -3.87 -23.63
CA ILE A 121 -1.40 -4.08 -22.36
C ILE A 121 -1.60 -5.51 -21.86
N ASP A 122 -2.80 -6.07 -22.01
CA ASP A 122 -3.09 -7.45 -21.60
C ASP A 122 -2.24 -8.45 -22.37
N ASN A 123 -2.09 -8.26 -23.68
CA ASN A 123 -1.24 -9.11 -24.51
C ASN A 123 0.24 -9.00 -24.10
N VAL A 124 0.71 -7.79 -23.81
CA VAL A 124 2.06 -7.58 -23.30
C VAL A 124 2.27 -8.35 -22.00
N ILE A 125 1.35 -8.20 -21.03
CA ILE A 125 1.43 -8.88 -19.73
C ILE A 125 1.45 -10.40 -19.94
N ASP A 126 0.55 -10.95 -20.75
CA ASP A 126 0.50 -12.39 -21.01
C ASP A 126 1.78 -12.93 -21.66
N GLN A 127 2.47 -12.13 -22.48
CA GLN A 127 3.77 -12.52 -23.02
C GLN A 127 4.89 -12.48 -21.99
N ILE A 128 4.90 -11.49 -21.09
CA ILE A 128 5.84 -11.43 -19.98
C ILE A 128 5.64 -12.65 -19.07
N VAL A 129 4.39 -12.96 -18.73
CA VAL A 129 4.02 -14.13 -17.92
C VAL A 129 4.57 -15.42 -18.52
N LYS A 130 4.37 -15.64 -19.83
CA LYS A 130 4.92 -16.80 -20.54
C LYS A 130 6.44 -16.89 -20.39
N ARG A 131 7.15 -15.77 -20.56
CA ARG A 131 8.61 -15.72 -20.40
C ARG A 131 9.07 -16.05 -18.98
N VAL A 132 8.33 -15.59 -17.96
CA VAL A 132 8.64 -15.92 -16.56
C VAL A 132 8.46 -17.43 -16.33
N ILE A 133 7.34 -18.00 -16.79
CA ILE A 133 7.05 -19.44 -16.68
C ILE A 133 8.12 -20.28 -17.40
N ASP A 134 8.55 -19.86 -18.59
CA ASP A 134 9.56 -20.57 -19.38
C ASP A 134 10.95 -20.57 -18.72
N ARG A 135 11.25 -19.59 -17.86
CA ARG A 135 12.57 -19.43 -17.21
C ARG A 135 12.61 -19.99 -15.78
N GLU A 136 11.47 -20.04 -15.11
CA GLU A 136 11.41 -20.35 -13.68
C GLU A 136 10.70 -21.68 -13.46
N GLU A 137 11.48 -22.69 -13.07
CA GLU A 137 10.98 -24.07 -12.93
C GLU A 137 9.96 -24.26 -11.79
N ASN A 138 9.91 -23.33 -10.81
CA ASN A 138 9.00 -23.43 -9.67
C ASN A 138 8.47 -22.06 -9.24
N ILE A 139 7.40 -21.61 -9.90
CA ILE A 139 6.68 -20.39 -9.52
C ILE A 139 5.57 -20.78 -8.53
N ARG A 140 5.87 -20.68 -7.23
CA ARG A 140 4.86 -20.78 -6.16
C ARG A 140 4.78 -19.46 -5.45
N LEU A 141 3.84 -18.61 -5.86
CA LEU A 141 3.69 -17.23 -5.40
C LEU A 141 2.79 -17.15 -4.16
N LEU A 142 1.76 -17.98 -4.12
CA LEU A 142 0.78 -17.97 -3.04
C LEU A 142 0.79 -19.29 -2.26
N GLU A 143 0.30 -19.26 -1.01
CA GLU A 143 0.07 -20.45 -0.18
C GLU A 143 -1.20 -21.21 -0.61
N THR A 144 -1.37 -21.40 -1.91
CA THR A 144 -2.49 -22.14 -2.50
C THR A 144 -1.99 -23.07 -3.60
N ASN A 145 -2.69 -24.18 -3.79
CA ASN A 145 -2.46 -25.08 -4.93
C ASN A 145 -3.36 -24.74 -6.13
N ASP A 146 -4.20 -23.70 -6.02
CA ASP A 146 -5.03 -23.23 -7.12
C ASP A 146 -4.16 -22.53 -8.18
N MET A 147 -3.88 -23.25 -9.28
CA MET A 147 -3.07 -22.77 -10.38
C MET A 147 -3.65 -21.53 -11.07
N LYS A 148 -4.98 -21.36 -11.08
CA LYS A 148 -5.61 -20.17 -11.64
C LYS A 148 -5.27 -18.95 -10.79
N VAL A 149 -5.36 -19.09 -9.47
CA VAL A 149 -5.03 -18.00 -8.54
C VAL A 149 -3.54 -17.65 -8.59
N GLN A 150 -2.66 -18.66 -8.70
CA GLN A 150 -1.23 -18.45 -8.93
C GLN A 150 -0.96 -17.67 -10.23
N TYR A 151 -1.65 -18.04 -11.31
CA TYR A 151 -1.53 -17.40 -12.62
C TYR A 151 -1.99 -15.94 -12.60
N GLU A 152 -3.16 -15.65 -12.04
CA GLU A 152 -3.67 -14.27 -11.94
C GLU A 152 -2.76 -13.40 -11.06
N PHE A 153 -2.20 -13.97 -9.99
CA PHE A 153 -1.22 -13.25 -9.16
C PHE A 153 0.10 -12.97 -9.91
N LEU A 154 0.56 -13.92 -10.74
CA LEU A 154 1.71 -13.70 -11.61
C LEU A 154 1.44 -12.59 -12.65
N ARG A 155 0.25 -12.57 -13.25
CA ARG A 155 -0.16 -11.48 -14.16
C ARG A 155 -0.10 -10.12 -13.46
N ALA A 156 -0.61 -10.04 -12.24
CA ALA A 156 -0.54 -8.82 -11.43
C ALA A 156 0.91 -8.36 -11.19
N LEU A 157 1.80 -9.29 -10.80
CA LEU A 157 3.23 -9.02 -10.65
C LEU A 157 3.89 -8.54 -11.95
N CYS A 158 3.54 -9.13 -13.09
CA CYS A 158 4.04 -8.70 -14.40
C CYS A 158 3.52 -7.29 -14.76
N GLY A 159 2.27 -6.96 -14.45
CA GLY A 159 1.72 -5.61 -14.60
C GLY A 159 2.47 -4.59 -13.73
N VAL A 160 2.70 -4.91 -12.45
CA VAL A 160 3.53 -4.09 -11.55
C VAL A 160 4.93 -3.85 -12.10
N ALA A 161 5.61 -4.92 -12.56
CA ALA A 161 6.94 -4.80 -13.14
C ALA A 161 6.96 -3.95 -14.43
N LEU A 162 5.92 -4.04 -15.25
CA LEU A 162 5.76 -3.23 -16.44
C LEU A 162 5.60 -1.74 -16.09
N ILE A 163 4.80 -1.42 -15.08
CA ILE A 163 4.65 -0.04 -14.57
C ILE A 163 6.00 0.47 -14.04
N LEU A 164 6.72 -0.33 -13.24
CA LEU A 164 8.05 0.05 -12.76
C LEU A 164 9.03 0.30 -13.92
N SER A 165 8.95 -0.51 -14.99
CA SER A 165 9.75 -0.35 -16.20
C SER A 165 9.39 0.92 -16.98
N SER A 166 8.11 1.28 -17.10
CA SER A 166 7.69 2.48 -17.82
C SER A 166 8.03 3.76 -17.07
N LEU A 167 8.05 3.71 -15.73
CA LEU A 167 8.50 4.80 -14.86
C LEU A 167 10.04 4.92 -14.76
N ASP A 168 10.78 3.95 -15.32
CA ASP A 168 12.23 3.83 -15.23
C ASP A 168 12.73 3.74 -13.77
N CYS A 169 11.95 3.09 -12.90
CA CYS A 169 12.24 2.92 -11.48
C CYS A 169 13.14 1.71 -11.21
N PRO A 170 14.20 1.80 -10.39
CA PRO A 170 14.62 3.00 -9.68
C PRO A 170 15.40 3.94 -10.60
N LYS A 171 14.93 5.18 -10.75
CA LYS A 171 15.84 6.27 -11.08
C LYS A 171 16.76 6.42 -9.88
N LYS A 172 18.08 6.43 -10.09
CA LYS A 172 18.98 6.91 -9.04
C LYS A 172 18.46 8.28 -8.63
N LEU A 173 17.91 8.37 -7.42
CA LEU A 173 17.72 9.67 -6.78
C LEU A 173 19.14 10.19 -6.59
N ASN A 174 19.53 11.17 -7.40
CA ASN A 174 20.73 11.96 -7.15
C ASN A 174 20.42 12.80 -5.91
N LEU A 175 20.51 12.18 -4.74
CA LEU A 175 20.53 12.85 -3.45
C LEU A 175 21.95 13.34 -3.16
#